data_AF-A0A1U7M7E8-F1
#
_entry.id   AF-A0A1U7M7E8-F1
#
_cell.length_a   1.000
_cell.length_b   1.000
_cell.length_c   1.000
_cell.angle_alpha   90.00
_cell.angle_beta   90.00
_cell.angle_gamma   90.00
#
_symmetry.space_group_name_H-M   'P 1'
#
loop_
_entity.id
_entity.type
_entity.pdbx_description
1 polymer ?
#
loop_
_entity_poly.entity_id
_entity_poly.type
_entity_poly.pdbx_seq_one_letter_code
_entity_poly.pdbx_strand_id
1 'polypeptide(L)'
;MEIFKRKREVEAASAVNVLEDERVKELEKRLSHKESSNQDLLIKLNELLQYMTQLDYIKDMIVDTDTQGEMVENVAASGEELSTSSEDIANFVQDCYKNTTKSMQDSNSSIEKIKESFGQIEGTMEKTQEVRDIMDLVNNEAKRIVDMVVMIETIAEQTNLLSLNASIEAARAGEQGRGFSVVANEIKKLSETSKEQVGSIRGIVKSLTDKISNTSKALDESLESFNNSKSLMDNAIHSVNGISGALTDIGKTFNDISANTEEQTATTQEMAGNLMEINEKTAALKKDIERTGKAFYKISKVVDEIRLLAYEECNLLDKKVQIEVCISDHLIWRWKVYNMLLGYEKLNKDTVGTHKTCRLGLWIEEQVFSDSRAIEILNNLESPHEELHLLAKKAISAYNNGDIDMAQRALEDMDECSNIVVDLLRKLKAIM
;
A
#
# COMPACT_ATOMS: atom_id res chain seq x y z
N MET A 1 -4.20 82.73 89.23
CA MET A 1 -5.19 82.33 88.20
C MET A 1 -4.55 82.02 86.85
N GLU A 2 -3.47 82.71 86.45
CA GLU A 2 -2.66 82.39 85.24
C GLU A 2 -1.99 81.01 85.24
N ILE A 3 -1.50 80.52 86.39
CA ILE A 3 -0.80 79.22 86.48
C ILE A 3 -1.72 78.04 86.13
N PHE A 4 -3.01 78.11 86.50
CA PHE A 4 -4.00 77.07 86.19
C PHE A 4 -4.42 77.07 84.72
N LYS A 5 -4.40 78.24 84.07
CA LYS A 5 -4.72 78.38 82.64
C LYS A 5 -3.59 77.81 81.77
N ARG A 6 -2.34 78.13 82.14
CA ARG A 6 -1.13 77.60 81.50
C ARG A 6 -0.98 76.08 81.67
N LYS A 7 -1.38 75.52 82.82
CA LYS A 7 -1.37 74.07 83.05
C LYS A 7 -2.41 73.32 82.21
N ARG A 8 -3.62 73.88 82.06
CA ARG A 8 -4.66 73.33 81.18
C ARG A 8 -4.31 73.41 79.70
N GLU A 9 -3.64 74.48 79.26
CA GLU A 9 -3.15 74.61 77.87
C GLU A 9 -2.04 73.59 77.57
N VAL A 10 -1.14 73.33 78.52
CA VAL A 10 -0.10 72.30 78.39
C VAL A 10 -0.69 70.87 78.41
N GLU A 11 -1.69 70.60 79.26
CA GLU A 11 -2.40 69.31 79.28
C GLU A 11 -3.22 69.07 78.01
N ALA A 12 -3.85 70.10 77.45
CA ALA A 12 -4.56 70.02 76.17
C ALA A 12 -3.61 69.82 74.98
N ALA A 13 -2.47 70.53 74.95
CA ALA A 13 -1.43 70.33 73.93
C ALA A 13 -0.79 68.93 74.03
N SER A 14 -0.59 68.42 75.25
CA SER A 14 -0.13 67.04 75.49
C SER A 14 -1.15 66.01 75.00
N ALA A 15 -2.45 66.23 75.22
CA ALA A 15 -3.50 65.32 74.76
C ALA A 15 -3.65 65.32 73.23
N VAL A 16 -3.49 66.48 72.58
CA VAL A 16 -3.44 66.60 71.12
C VAL A 16 -2.22 65.88 70.55
N ASN A 17 -1.03 66.06 71.15
CA ASN A 17 0.18 65.35 70.73
C ASN A 17 0.06 63.81 70.89
N VAL A 18 -0.61 63.33 71.94
CA VAL A 18 -0.85 61.88 72.14
C VAL A 18 -1.85 61.34 71.11
N LEU A 19 -2.93 62.07 70.81
CA LEU A 19 -3.89 61.68 69.78
C LEU A 19 -3.29 61.75 68.36
N GLU A 20 -2.37 62.70 68.10
CA GLU A 20 -1.61 62.76 66.86
C GLU A 20 -0.63 61.58 66.74
N ASP A 21 0.09 61.23 67.82
CA ASP A 21 1.00 60.07 67.86
C ASP A 21 0.24 58.74 67.67
N GLU A 22 -0.96 58.58 68.26
CA GLU A 22 -1.83 57.42 68.02
C GLU A 22 -2.33 57.34 66.57
N ARG A 23 -2.69 58.48 65.94
CA ARG A 23 -3.08 58.52 64.52
C ARG A 23 -1.92 58.21 63.58
N VAL A 24 -0.72 58.70 63.89
CA VAL A 24 0.50 58.40 63.13
C VAL A 24 0.80 56.91 63.21
N LYS A 25 0.76 56.28 64.40
CA LYS A 25 0.96 54.84 64.56
C LYS A 25 -0.06 53.98 63.80
N GLU A 26 -1.34 54.38 63.79
CA GLU A 26 -2.38 53.68 63.02
C GLU A 26 -2.15 53.83 61.50
N LEU A 27 -1.71 55.00 61.04
CA LEU A 27 -1.34 55.22 59.63
C LEU A 27 -0.09 54.42 59.23
N GLU A 28 0.94 54.37 60.07
CA GLU A 28 2.13 53.55 59.86
C GLU A 28 1.78 52.06 59.77
N LYS A 29 0.90 51.58 60.64
CA LYS A 29 0.41 50.20 60.61
C LYS A 29 -0.35 49.87 59.32
N ARG A 30 -1.22 50.78 58.87
CA ARG A 30 -1.95 50.62 57.59
C ARG A 30 -1.02 50.67 56.38
N LEU A 31 -0.03 51.57 56.40
CA LEU A 31 0.97 51.69 55.35
C LEU A 31 1.81 50.42 55.27
N SER A 32 2.32 49.91 56.39
CA SER A 32 3.07 48.65 56.46
C SER A 32 2.24 47.45 55.97
N HIS A 33 0.96 47.39 56.31
CA HIS A 33 0.07 46.36 55.78
C HIS A 33 -0.14 46.48 54.27
N LYS A 34 -0.31 47.70 53.74
CA LYS A 34 -0.44 47.95 52.30
C LYS A 34 0.85 47.58 51.57
N GLU A 35 2.01 47.94 52.09
CA GLU A 35 3.31 47.59 51.51
C GLU A 35 3.51 46.06 51.45
N SER A 36 3.19 45.35 52.52
CA SER A 36 3.24 43.88 52.53
C SER A 36 2.26 43.25 51.52
N SER A 37 1.04 43.80 51.40
CA SER A 37 0.06 43.33 50.41
C SER A 37 0.51 43.59 48.97
N ASN A 38 1.15 44.72 48.70
CA ASN A 38 1.66 45.07 47.38
C ASN A 38 2.85 44.16 46.99
N GLN A 39 3.72 43.83 47.95
CA GLN A 39 4.81 42.86 47.74
C GLN A 39 4.27 41.46 47.43
N ASP A 40 3.26 40.98 48.16
CA ASP A 40 2.62 39.68 47.88
C ASP A 40 1.97 39.65 46.49
N LEU A 41 1.29 40.73 46.09
CA LEU A 41 0.74 40.88 44.74
C LEU A 41 1.83 40.83 43.67
N LEU A 42 2.95 41.54 43.88
CA LEU A 42 4.08 41.54 42.94
C LEU A 42 4.69 40.15 42.78
N ILE A 43 4.86 39.39 43.87
CA ILE A 43 5.36 38.00 43.82
C ILE A 43 4.41 37.13 43.01
N LYS A 44 3.10 37.19 43.27
CA LYS A 44 2.09 36.42 42.53
C LYS A 44 2.04 36.78 41.04
N LEU A 45 2.19 38.05 40.70
CA LEU A 45 2.24 38.50 39.30
C LEU A 45 3.50 38.01 38.59
N ASN A 46 4.65 38.01 39.27
CA ASN A 46 5.88 37.41 38.75
C ASN A 46 5.70 35.91 38.50
N GLU A 47 5.20 35.16 39.48
CA GLU A 47 4.93 33.71 39.32
C GLU A 47 3.99 33.42 38.14
N LEU A 48 2.89 34.17 38.03
CA LEU A 48 1.96 34.04 36.90
C LEU A 48 2.64 34.32 35.57
N LEU A 49 3.46 35.37 35.50
CA LEU A 49 4.15 35.73 34.27
C LEU A 49 5.20 34.69 33.89
N GLN A 50 5.99 34.20 34.85
CA GLN A 50 6.95 33.12 34.62
C GLN A 50 6.23 31.89 34.03
N TYR A 51 5.08 31.51 34.60
CA TYR A 51 4.27 30.41 34.06
C TYR A 51 3.79 30.69 32.63
N MET A 52 3.28 31.90 32.35
CA MET A 52 2.82 32.28 31.02
C MET A 52 3.94 32.25 29.97
N THR A 53 5.15 32.69 30.33
CA THR A 53 6.30 32.71 29.41
C THR A 53 6.84 31.33 29.07
N GLN A 54 6.36 30.26 29.74
CA GLN A 54 6.71 28.87 29.47
C GLN A 54 5.65 28.15 28.59
N LEU A 55 4.57 28.84 28.21
CA LEU A 55 3.48 28.26 27.41
C LEU A 55 3.81 28.28 25.90
N ASP A 56 4.93 27.66 25.52
CA ASP A 56 5.44 27.69 24.14
C ASP A 56 4.68 26.77 23.16
N TYR A 57 3.74 25.98 23.67
CA TYR A 57 2.95 25.00 22.89
C TYR A 57 2.07 25.61 21.79
N ILE A 58 1.83 26.93 21.80
CA ILE A 58 1.09 27.60 20.71
C ILE A 58 1.82 27.43 19.37
N LYS A 59 3.14 27.60 19.38
CA LYS A 59 3.99 27.42 18.21
C LYS A 59 3.94 25.97 17.72
N ASP A 60 4.10 25.02 18.64
CA ASP A 60 4.09 23.59 18.32
C ASP A 60 2.73 23.19 17.71
N MET A 61 1.62 23.67 18.27
CA MET A 61 0.29 23.40 17.70
C MET A 61 0.11 23.99 16.29
N ILE A 62 0.72 25.13 15.95
CA ILE A 62 0.69 25.68 14.59
C ILE A 62 1.43 24.73 13.64
N VAL A 63 2.63 24.30 14.02
CA VAL A 63 3.46 23.38 13.22
C VAL A 63 2.75 22.03 13.03
N ASP A 64 2.16 21.49 14.09
CA ASP A 64 1.39 20.23 14.03
C ASP A 64 0.18 20.36 13.10
N THR A 65 -0.52 21.49 13.14
CA THR A 65 -1.69 21.75 12.28
C THR A 65 -1.30 21.92 10.81
N ASP A 66 -0.18 22.59 10.53
CA ASP A 66 0.35 22.71 9.17
C ASP A 66 0.78 21.35 8.61
N THR A 67 1.49 20.55 9.42
CA THR A 67 1.85 19.15 9.09
C THR A 67 0.62 18.30 8.82
N GLN A 68 -0.45 18.46 9.62
CA GLN A 68 -1.70 17.75 9.40
C GLN A 68 -2.35 18.14 8.06
N GLY A 69 -2.28 19.41 7.66
CA GLY A 69 -2.76 19.87 6.36
C GLY A 69 -2.05 19.17 5.20
N GLU A 70 -0.72 19.09 5.25
CA GLU A 70 0.08 18.37 4.23
C GLU A 70 -0.27 16.88 4.17
N MET A 71 -0.48 16.23 5.32
CA MET A 71 -0.91 14.84 5.36
C MET A 71 -2.29 14.64 4.72
N VAL A 72 -3.23 15.56 4.94
CA VAL A 72 -4.57 15.50 4.32
C VAL A 72 -4.49 15.63 2.80
N GLU A 73 -3.66 16.54 2.27
CA GLU A 73 -3.45 16.68 0.82
C GLU A 73 -2.86 15.40 0.20
N ASN A 74 -1.86 14.80 0.84
CA ASN A 74 -1.26 13.54 0.37
C ASN A 74 -2.27 12.38 0.34
N VAL A 75 -3.10 12.28 1.38
CA VAL A 75 -4.13 11.25 1.47
C VAL A 75 -5.25 11.50 0.44
N ALA A 76 -5.57 12.75 0.14
CA ALA A 76 -6.51 13.11 -0.93
C ALA A 76 -6.00 12.71 -2.33
N ALA A 77 -4.73 12.99 -2.63
CA ALA A 77 -4.11 12.56 -3.88
C ALA A 77 -4.11 11.03 -4.04
N SER A 78 -3.79 10.30 -2.96
CA SER A 78 -3.88 8.84 -2.94
C SER A 78 -5.31 8.32 -3.15
N GLY A 79 -6.31 9.04 -2.63
CA GLY A 79 -7.73 8.73 -2.86
C GLY A 79 -8.15 8.90 -4.33
N GLU A 80 -7.67 9.93 -5.02
CA GLU A 80 -7.96 10.16 -6.44
C GLU A 80 -7.31 9.09 -7.34
N GLU A 81 -6.06 8.70 -7.04
CA GLU A 81 -5.40 7.58 -7.69
C GLU A 81 -6.15 6.26 -7.48
N LEU A 82 -6.63 6.00 -6.25
CA LEU A 82 -7.42 4.82 -5.93
C LEU A 82 -8.75 4.79 -6.70
N SER A 83 -9.41 5.94 -6.87
CA SER A 83 -10.64 6.05 -7.66
C SER A 83 -10.39 5.71 -9.13
N THR A 84 -9.32 6.23 -9.72
CA THR A 84 -8.92 5.94 -11.10
C THR A 84 -8.59 4.46 -11.27
N SER A 85 -7.80 3.89 -10.34
CA SER A 85 -7.46 2.48 -10.37
C SER A 85 -8.69 1.57 -10.24
N SER A 86 -9.70 1.97 -9.48
CA SER A 86 -10.95 1.22 -9.35
C SER A 86 -11.73 1.18 -10.67
N GLU A 87 -11.78 2.31 -11.40
CA GLU A 87 -12.38 2.37 -12.73
C GLU A 87 -11.64 1.49 -13.75
N ASP A 88 -10.31 1.51 -13.74
CA ASP A 88 -9.48 0.65 -14.59
C ASP A 88 -9.72 -0.84 -14.31
N ILE A 89 -9.83 -1.22 -13.03
CA ILE A 89 -10.16 -2.61 -12.65
C ILE A 89 -11.55 -2.99 -13.16
N ALA A 90 -12.56 -2.11 -13.03
CA ALA A 90 -13.91 -2.39 -13.52
C ALA A 90 -13.93 -2.66 -15.03
N ASN A 91 -13.24 -1.82 -15.81
CA ASN A 91 -13.10 -1.98 -17.26
C ASN A 91 -12.36 -3.29 -17.61
N PHE A 92 -11.27 -3.59 -16.90
CA PHE A 92 -10.51 -4.82 -17.08
C PHE A 92 -11.35 -6.08 -16.82
N VAL A 93 -12.14 -6.08 -15.75
CA VAL A 93 -13.05 -7.19 -15.43
C VAL A 93 -14.10 -7.39 -16.52
N GLN A 94 -14.65 -6.32 -17.09
CA GLN A 94 -15.61 -6.40 -18.18
C GLN A 94 -15.01 -7.05 -19.44
N ASP A 95 -13.80 -6.67 -19.80
CA ASP A 95 -13.08 -7.26 -20.93
C ASP A 95 -12.75 -8.74 -20.69
N CYS A 96 -12.33 -9.08 -19.48
CA CYS A 96 -12.10 -10.47 -19.10
C CYS A 96 -13.38 -11.30 -19.15
N TYR A 97 -14.52 -10.75 -18.69
CA TYR A 97 -15.82 -11.42 -18.76
C TYR A 97 -16.23 -11.73 -20.20
N LYS A 98 -16.04 -10.76 -21.12
CA LYS A 98 -16.30 -10.93 -22.55
C LYS A 98 -15.43 -12.04 -23.15
N ASN A 99 -14.14 -12.07 -22.81
CA ASN A 99 -13.21 -13.09 -23.30
C ASN A 99 -13.57 -14.48 -22.77
N THR A 100 -13.89 -14.62 -21.48
CA THR A 100 -14.34 -15.88 -20.89
C THR A 100 -15.63 -16.39 -21.52
N THR A 101 -16.60 -15.51 -21.76
CA THR A 101 -17.85 -15.86 -22.46
C THR A 101 -17.57 -16.38 -23.87
N LYS A 102 -16.67 -15.71 -24.61
CA LYS A 102 -16.25 -16.15 -25.93
C LYS A 102 -15.55 -17.52 -25.87
N SER A 103 -14.63 -17.73 -24.94
CA SER A 103 -13.96 -19.03 -24.75
C SER A 103 -14.94 -20.16 -24.39
N MET A 104 -16.02 -19.84 -23.67
CA MET A 104 -17.09 -20.80 -23.36
C MET A 104 -17.89 -21.18 -24.61
N GLN A 105 -18.19 -20.20 -25.49
CA GLN A 105 -18.81 -20.46 -26.79
C GLN A 105 -17.91 -21.31 -27.69
N ASP A 106 -16.62 -21.00 -27.77
CA ASP A 106 -15.63 -21.74 -28.55
C ASP A 106 -15.48 -23.18 -28.04
N SER A 107 -15.54 -23.38 -26.72
CA SER A 107 -15.51 -24.71 -26.09
C SER A 107 -16.75 -25.54 -26.45
N ASN A 108 -17.95 -24.95 -26.39
CA ASN A 108 -19.18 -25.61 -26.83
C ASN A 108 -19.16 -25.98 -28.32
N SER A 109 -18.70 -25.06 -29.18
CA SER A 109 -18.52 -25.33 -30.61
C SER A 109 -17.50 -26.46 -30.86
N SER A 110 -16.45 -26.53 -30.05
CA SER A 110 -15.45 -27.59 -30.15
C SER A 110 -16.05 -28.97 -29.80
N ILE A 111 -16.90 -29.05 -28.77
CA ILE A 111 -17.63 -30.29 -28.43
C ILE A 111 -18.53 -30.74 -29.58
N GLU A 112 -19.25 -29.83 -30.24
CA GLU A 112 -20.10 -30.16 -31.39
C GLU A 112 -19.28 -30.72 -32.55
N LYS A 113 -18.15 -30.08 -32.89
CA LYS A 113 -17.25 -30.56 -33.96
C LYS A 113 -16.64 -31.93 -33.65
N ILE A 114 -16.31 -32.19 -32.38
CA ILE A 114 -15.81 -33.50 -31.95
C ILE A 114 -16.91 -34.56 -32.12
N LYS A 115 -18.15 -34.26 -31.74
CA LYS A 115 -19.29 -35.17 -31.92
C LYS A 115 -19.58 -35.46 -33.39
N GLU A 116 -19.49 -34.45 -34.27
CA GLU A 116 -19.63 -34.66 -35.71
C GLU A 116 -18.53 -35.58 -36.26
N SER A 117 -17.27 -35.32 -35.87
CA SER A 117 -16.12 -36.14 -36.25
C SER A 117 -16.29 -37.60 -35.77
N PHE A 118 -16.82 -37.77 -34.57
CA PHE A 118 -17.12 -39.08 -34.00
C PHE A 118 -18.14 -39.85 -34.85
N GLY A 119 -19.24 -39.21 -35.26
CA GLY A 119 -20.23 -39.82 -36.16
C GLY A 119 -19.65 -40.23 -37.52
N GLN A 120 -18.71 -39.44 -38.07
CA GLN A 120 -18.02 -39.81 -39.32
C GLN A 120 -17.11 -41.04 -39.14
N ILE A 121 -16.44 -41.16 -37.99
CA ILE A 121 -15.61 -42.33 -37.67
C ILE A 121 -16.49 -43.58 -37.53
N GLU A 122 -17.61 -43.51 -36.81
CA GLU A 122 -18.54 -44.64 -36.68
C GLU A 122 -19.07 -45.11 -38.04
N GLY A 123 -19.49 -44.18 -38.91
CA GLY A 123 -19.94 -44.53 -40.26
C GLY A 123 -18.83 -45.10 -41.16
N THR A 124 -17.57 -44.71 -40.94
CA THR A 124 -16.43 -45.28 -41.67
C THR A 124 -16.10 -46.68 -41.15
N MET A 125 -16.16 -46.90 -39.83
CA MET A 125 -15.94 -48.20 -39.19
C MET A 125 -16.96 -49.23 -39.67
N GLU A 126 -18.24 -48.86 -39.79
CA GLU A 126 -19.31 -49.72 -40.33
C GLU A 126 -18.98 -50.16 -41.76
N LYS A 127 -18.63 -49.21 -42.65
CA LYS A 127 -18.24 -49.53 -44.03
C LYS A 127 -16.98 -50.40 -44.12
N THR A 128 -15.99 -50.18 -43.24
CA THR A 128 -14.79 -51.03 -43.18
C THR A 128 -15.13 -52.44 -42.75
N GLN A 129 -16.07 -52.61 -41.81
CA GLN A 129 -16.58 -53.92 -41.41
C GLN A 129 -17.30 -54.63 -42.56
N GLU A 130 -18.16 -53.92 -43.32
CA GLU A 130 -18.80 -54.48 -44.52
C GLU A 130 -17.78 -54.98 -45.54
N VAL A 131 -16.70 -54.20 -45.79
CA VAL A 131 -15.63 -54.61 -46.70
C VAL A 131 -14.86 -55.83 -46.16
N ARG A 132 -14.68 -55.93 -44.84
CA ARG A 132 -14.06 -57.10 -44.20
C ARG A 132 -14.86 -58.37 -44.43
N ASP A 133 -16.18 -58.28 -44.27
CA ASP A 133 -17.11 -59.38 -44.49
C ASP A 133 -17.12 -59.82 -45.97
N ILE A 134 -17.07 -58.86 -46.91
CA ILE A 134 -16.91 -59.14 -48.34
C ILE A 134 -15.59 -59.88 -48.63
N MET A 135 -14.48 -59.47 -48.01
CA MET A 135 -13.20 -60.14 -48.20
C MET A 135 -13.21 -61.59 -47.72
N ASP A 136 -13.95 -61.89 -46.64
CA ASP A 136 -14.12 -63.26 -46.17
C ASP A 136 -14.93 -64.11 -47.16
N LEU A 137 -15.97 -63.53 -47.79
CA LEU A 137 -16.70 -64.19 -48.88
C LEU A 137 -15.80 -64.48 -50.09
N VAL A 138 -15.01 -63.48 -50.53
CA VAL A 138 -14.08 -63.65 -51.66
C VAL A 138 -13.00 -64.68 -51.35
N ASN A 139 -12.50 -64.74 -50.10
CA ASN A 139 -11.55 -65.76 -49.66
C ASN A 139 -12.14 -67.18 -49.77
N ASN A 140 -13.42 -67.33 -49.39
CA ASN A 140 -14.11 -68.61 -49.50
C ASN A 140 -14.32 -69.04 -50.95
N GLU A 141 -14.69 -68.11 -51.85
CA GLU A 141 -14.78 -68.40 -53.28
C GLU A 141 -13.41 -68.75 -53.89
N ALA A 142 -12.33 -68.06 -53.49
CA ALA A 142 -10.97 -68.39 -53.91
C ALA A 142 -10.58 -69.83 -53.51
N LYS A 143 -10.92 -70.27 -52.28
CA LYS A 143 -10.72 -71.66 -51.83
C LYS A 143 -11.49 -72.67 -52.69
N ARG A 144 -12.75 -72.38 -53.04
CA ARG A 144 -13.53 -73.23 -53.94
C ARG A 144 -12.88 -73.37 -55.33
N ILE A 145 -12.30 -72.29 -55.85
CA ILE A 145 -11.54 -72.35 -57.11
C ILE A 145 -10.29 -73.23 -56.96
N VAL A 146 -9.56 -73.14 -55.84
CA VAL A 146 -8.41 -74.04 -55.58
C VAL A 146 -8.84 -75.51 -55.67
N ASP A 147 -9.96 -75.87 -55.05
CA ASP A 147 -10.48 -77.24 -55.07
C ASP A 147 -10.82 -77.69 -56.51
N MET A 148 -11.44 -76.81 -57.31
CA MET A 148 -11.72 -77.08 -58.72
C MET A 148 -10.44 -77.27 -59.54
N VAL A 149 -9.42 -76.44 -59.31
CA VAL A 149 -8.12 -76.52 -60.01
C VAL A 149 -7.44 -77.86 -59.72
N VAL A 150 -7.47 -78.34 -58.46
CA VAL A 150 -6.94 -79.66 -58.08
C VAL A 150 -7.70 -80.80 -58.80
N MET A 151 -9.02 -80.67 -58.91
CA MET A 151 -9.83 -81.64 -59.64
C MET A 151 -9.48 -81.68 -61.13
N ILE A 152 -9.33 -80.51 -61.79
CA ILE A 152 -8.96 -80.44 -63.20
C ILE A 152 -7.53 -80.98 -63.42
N GLU A 153 -6.60 -80.70 -62.51
CA GLU A 153 -5.24 -81.29 -62.53
C GLU A 153 -5.31 -82.82 -62.55
N THR A 154 -6.16 -83.39 -61.69
CA THR A 154 -6.39 -84.84 -61.61
C THR A 154 -6.99 -85.40 -62.90
N ILE A 155 -7.97 -84.70 -63.49
CA ILE A 155 -8.58 -85.09 -64.78
C ILE A 155 -7.56 -85.03 -65.92
N ALA A 156 -6.72 -83.99 -65.97
CA ALA A 156 -5.67 -83.85 -66.97
C ALA A 156 -4.63 -84.99 -66.85
N GLU A 157 -4.23 -85.34 -65.62
CA GLU A 157 -3.33 -86.47 -65.35
C GLU A 157 -3.94 -87.81 -65.81
N GLN A 158 -5.21 -88.05 -65.47
CA GLN A 158 -5.94 -89.25 -65.88
C GLN A 158 -6.09 -89.33 -67.40
N THR A 159 -6.39 -88.21 -68.05
CA THR A 159 -6.53 -88.12 -69.51
C THR A 159 -5.19 -88.39 -70.19
N ASN A 160 -4.09 -87.86 -69.66
CA ASN A 160 -2.73 -88.13 -70.14
C ASN A 160 -2.38 -89.62 -70.06
N LEU A 161 -2.69 -90.27 -68.93
CA LEU A 161 -2.50 -91.71 -68.74
C LEU A 161 -3.37 -92.54 -69.70
N LEU A 162 -4.64 -92.15 -69.89
CA LEU A 162 -5.55 -92.80 -70.82
C LEU A 162 -5.03 -92.71 -72.26
N SER A 163 -4.54 -91.54 -72.63
CA SER A 163 -3.96 -91.25 -73.94
C SER A 163 -2.67 -92.02 -74.19
N LEU A 164 -1.82 -92.13 -73.18
CA LEU A 164 -0.61 -92.93 -73.23
C LEU A 164 -0.93 -94.41 -73.47
N ASN A 165 -1.90 -94.96 -72.74
CA ASN A 165 -2.38 -96.33 -72.94
C ASN A 165 -2.95 -96.53 -74.35
N ALA A 166 -3.72 -95.57 -74.86
CA ALA A 166 -4.25 -95.61 -76.22
C ALA A 166 -3.13 -95.53 -77.29
N SER A 167 -2.10 -94.70 -77.10
CA SER A 167 -0.93 -94.62 -77.99
C SER A 167 -0.14 -95.94 -78.02
N ILE A 168 0.00 -96.61 -76.87
CA ILE A 168 0.63 -97.94 -76.76
C ILE A 168 -0.16 -98.99 -77.55
N GLU A 169 -1.48 -99.04 -77.36
CA GLU A 169 -2.33 -100.03 -78.04
C GLU A 169 -2.45 -99.76 -79.55
N ALA A 170 -2.45 -98.49 -79.96
CA ALA A 170 -2.39 -98.10 -81.37
C ALA A 170 -1.06 -98.51 -82.03
N ALA A 171 0.08 -98.41 -81.31
CA ALA A 171 1.37 -98.91 -81.79
C ALA A 171 1.37 -100.45 -81.91
N ARG A 172 0.66 -101.14 -81.00
CA ARG A 172 0.51 -102.61 -80.99
C ARG A 172 -0.31 -103.15 -82.18
N ALA A 173 -1.26 -102.36 -82.69
CA ALA A 173 -2.08 -102.69 -83.86
C ALA A 173 -1.37 -102.45 -85.22
N GLY A 174 -0.12 -101.96 -85.23
CA GLY A 174 0.68 -101.79 -86.44
C GLY A 174 0.09 -100.82 -87.46
N GLU A 175 0.06 -101.19 -88.75
CA GLU A 175 -0.47 -100.35 -89.85
C GLU A 175 -1.95 -99.97 -89.66
N GLN A 176 -2.77 -100.82 -89.04
CA GLN A 176 -4.21 -100.58 -88.81
C GLN A 176 -4.46 -99.56 -87.67
N GLY A 177 -3.48 -99.35 -86.78
CA GLY A 177 -3.57 -98.45 -85.63
C GLY A 177 -3.08 -97.02 -85.89
N ARG A 178 -2.57 -96.73 -87.10
CA ARG A 178 -1.94 -95.44 -87.44
C ARG A 178 -2.86 -94.23 -87.17
N GLY A 179 -4.13 -94.31 -87.57
CA GLY A 179 -5.11 -93.24 -87.33
C GLY A 179 -5.39 -93.01 -85.85
N PHE A 180 -5.50 -94.10 -85.06
CA PHE A 180 -5.69 -94.04 -83.60
C PHE A 180 -4.46 -93.48 -82.87
N SER A 181 -3.25 -93.78 -83.34
CA SER A 181 -2.00 -93.27 -82.76
C SER A 181 -1.88 -91.74 -82.88
N VAL A 182 -2.32 -91.18 -84.02
CA VAL A 182 -2.36 -89.72 -84.21
C VAL A 182 -3.32 -89.06 -83.22
N VAL A 183 -4.53 -89.62 -83.06
CA VAL A 183 -5.54 -89.12 -82.11
C VAL A 183 -5.03 -89.23 -80.67
N ALA A 184 -4.42 -90.35 -80.30
CA ALA A 184 -3.88 -90.56 -78.95
C ALA A 184 -2.67 -89.65 -78.65
N ASN A 185 -1.84 -89.30 -79.64
CA ASN A 185 -0.80 -88.30 -79.43
C ASN A 185 -1.36 -86.87 -79.33
N GLU A 186 -2.43 -86.55 -80.05
CA GLU A 186 -3.10 -85.25 -79.95
C GLU A 186 -3.81 -85.07 -78.60
N ILE A 187 -4.52 -86.10 -78.10
CA ILE A 187 -5.13 -86.10 -76.76
C ILE A 187 -4.06 -85.97 -75.68
N LYS A 188 -2.91 -86.66 -75.83
CA LYS A 188 -1.79 -86.56 -74.89
C LYS A 188 -1.29 -85.11 -74.82
N LYS A 189 -1.00 -84.50 -75.98
CA LYS A 189 -0.57 -83.11 -76.06
C LYS A 189 -1.60 -82.14 -75.47
N LEU A 190 -2.89 -82.39 -75.68
CA LEU A 190 -3.98 -81.58 -75.11
C LEU A 190 -4.05 -81.70 -73.57
N SER A 191 -3.79 -82.89 -73.03
CA SER A 191 -3.74 -83.14 -71.58
C SER A 191 -2.51 -82.51 -70.92
N GLU A 192 -1.34 -82.56 -71.57
CA GLU A 192 -0.12 -81.88 -71.12
C GLU A 192 -0.32 -80.35 -71.13
N THR A 193 -0.93 -79.82 -72.20
CA THR A 193 -1.29 -78.40 -72.30
C THR A 193 -2.29 -78.00 -71.20
N SER A 194 -3.29 -78.84 -70.92
CA SER A 194 -4.26 -78.59 -69.84
C SER A 194 -3.59 -78.55 -68.47
N LYS A 195 -2.62 -79.45 -68.21
CA LYS A 195 -1.86 -79.47 -66.96
C LYS A 195 -1.03 -78.19 -66.78
N GLU A 196 -0.41 -77.70 -67.84
CA GLU A 196 0.34 -76.44 -67.81
C GLU A 196 -0.57 -75.22 -67.55
N GLN A 197 -1.76 -75.18 -68.17
CA GLN A 197 -2.75 -74.13 -67.92
C GLN A 197 -3.28 -74.17 -66.48
N VAL A 198 -3.57 -75.37 -65.95
CA VAL A 198 -3.96 -75.58 -64.55
C VAL A 198 -2.88 -75.08 -63.59
N GLY A 199 -1.60 -75.34 -63.87
CA GLY A 199 -0.48 -74.81 -63.11
C GLY A 199 -0.44 -73.27 -63.09
N SER A 200 -0.72 -72.65 -64.24
CA SER A 200 -0.81 -71.19 -64.35
C SER A 200 -1.99 -70.62 -63.55
N ILE A 201 -3.17 -71.24 -63.63
CA ILE A 201 -4.36 -70.86 -62.84
C ILE A 201 -4.05 -70.99 -61.33
N ARG A 202 -3.41 -72.08 -60.91
CA ARG A 202 -3.01 -72.28 -59.51
C ARG A 202 -2.10 -71.15 -59.00
N GLY A 203 -1.16 -70.69 -59.83
CA GLY A 203 -0.31 -69.54 -59.52
C GLY A 203 -1.12 -68.24 -59.33
N ILE A 204 -2.08 -67.97 -60.23
CA ILE A 204 -2.96 -66.81 -60.15
C ILE A 204 -3.83 -66.86 -58.88
N VAL A 205 -4.44 -68.00 -58.59
CA VAL A 205 -5.31 -68.17 -57.42
C VAL A 205 -4.50 -68.04 -56.13
N LYS A 206 -3.28 -68.60 -56.06
CA LYS A 206 -2.39 -68.39 -54.91
C LYS A 206 -2.09 -66.90 -54.70
N SER A 207 -1.74 -66.18 -55.76
CA SER A 207 -1.50 -64.73 -55.68
C SER A 207 -2.74 -63.96 -55.24
N LEU A 208 -3.94 -64.39 -55.67
CA LEU A 208 -5.21 -63.81 -55.25
C LEU A 208 -5.45 -64.02 -53.75
N THR A 209 -5.26 -65.25 -53.24
CA THR A 209 -5.42 -65.56 -51.82
C THR A 209 -4.42 -64.78 -50.95
N ASP A 210 -3.17 -64.65 -51.39
CA ASP A 210 -2.15 -63.85 -50.70
C ASP A 210 -2.58 -62.37 -50.61
N LYS A 211 -3.11 -61.82 -51.72
CA LYS A 211 -3.64 -60.43 -51.73
C LYS A 211 -4.84 -60.26 -50.82
N ILE A 212 -5.79 -61.19 -50.83
CA ILE A 212 -6.96 -61.15 -49.94
C ILE A 212 -6.51 -61.19 -48.48
N SER A 213 -5.58 -62.08 -48.12
CA SER A 213 -5.04 -62.16 -46.76
C SER A 213 -4.39 -60.86 -46.31
N ASN A 214 -3.62 -60.20 -47.19
CA ASN A 214 -3.01 -58.92 -46.90
C ASN A 214 -4.05 -57.80 -46.74
N THR A 215 -5.08 -57.77 -47.60
CA THR A 215 -6.18 -56.80 -47.49
C THR A 215 -6.98 -57.01 -46.20
N SER A 216 -7.31 -58.25 -45.84
CA SER A 216 -7.96 -58.61 -44.57
C SER A 216 -7.17 -58.09 -43.37
N LYS A 217 -5.85 -58.31 -43.36
CA LYS A 217 -4.99 -57.80 -42.28
C LYS A 217 -5.01 -56.26 -42.18
N ALA A 218 -4.94 -55.56 -43.32
CA ALA A 218 -5.02 -54.10 -43.34
C ALA A 218 -6.38 -53.57 -42.85
N LEU A 219 -7.47 -54.29 -43.10
CA LEU A 219 -8.80 -53.96 -42.59
C LEU A 219 -8.88 -54.18 -41.07
N ASP A 220 -8.33 -55.28 -40.55
CA ASP A 220 -8.27 -55.55 -39.11
C ASP A 220 -7.47 -54.45 -38.36
N GLU A 221 -6.31 -54.05 -38.91
CA GLU A 221 -5.51 -52.92 -38.40
C GLU A 221 -6.29 -51.59 -38.46
N SER A 222 -7.10 -51.38 -39.50
CA SER A 222 -7.92 -50.17 -39.63
C SER A 222 -9.03 -50.12 -38.58
N LEU A 223 -9.69 -51.24 -38.29
CA LEU A 223 -10.71 -51.35 -37.23
C LEU A 223 -10.11 -51.09 -35.84
N GLU A 224 -8.90 -51.59 -35.57
CA GLU A 224 -8.18 -51.29 -34.33
C GLU A 224 -7.86 -49.77 -34.21
N SER A 225 -7.40 -49.16 -35.30
CA SER A 225 -7.13 -47.70 -35.35
C SER A 225 -8.38 -46.86 -35.08
N PHE A 226 -9.55 -47.27 -35.57
CA PHE A 226 -10.82 -46.60 -35.28
C PHE A 226 -11.22 -46.69 -33.80
N ASN A 227 -11.02 -47.86 -33.16
CA ASN A 227 -11.26 -48.01 -31.73
C ASN A 227 -10.35 -47.09 -30.90
N ASN A 228 -9.08 -46.97 -31.27
CA ASN A 228 -8.16 -46.03 -30.64
C ASN A 228 -8.60 -44.57 -30.85
N SER A 229 -9.06 -44.23 -32.06
CA SER A 229 -9.57 -42.89 -32.38
C SER A 229 -10.80 -42.53 -31.56
N LYS A 230 -11.71 -43.48 -31.32
CA LYS A 230 -12.87 -43.33 -30.43
C LYS A 230 -12.45 -42.97 -29.00
N SER A 231 -11.49 -43.71 -28.43
CA SER A 231 -10.94 -43.40 -27.10
C SER A 231 -10.31 -42.01 -27.01
N LEU A 232 -9.58 -41.58 -28.05
CA LEU A 232 -9.01 -40.23 -28.11
C LEU A 232 -10.08 -39.14 -28.16
N MET A 233 -11.18 -39.37 -28.89
CA MET A 233 -12.29 -38.43 -28.97
C MET A 233 -13.04 -38.30 -27.64
N ASP A 234 -13.28 -39.40 -26.92
CA ASP A 234 -13.89 -39.38 -25.58
C ASP A 234 -13.02 -38.56 -24.60
N ASN A 235 -11.70 -38.77 -24.63
CA ASN A 235 -10.76 -37.98 -23.83
C ASN A 235 -10.79 -36.50 -24.20
N ALA A 236 -10.88 -36.16 -25.48
CA ALA A 236 -10.98 -34.77 -25.95
C ALA A 236 -12.26 -34.10 -25.43
N ILE A 237 -13.41 -34.78 -25.47
CA ILE A 237 -14.67 -34.28 -24.90
C ILE A 237 -14.49 -34.03 -23.39
N HIS A 238 -13.87 -34.96 -22.67
CA HIS A 238 -13.64 -34.80 -21.24
C HIS A 238 -12.77 -33.59 -20.92
N SER A 239 -11.68 -33.37 -21.67
CA SER A 239 -10.81 -32.20 -21.53
C SER A 239 -11.54 -30.88 -21.81
N VAL A 240 -12.33 -30.81 -22.88
CA VAL A 240 -13.07 -29.58 -23.22
C VAL A 240 -14.16 -29.28 -22.19
N ASN A 241 -14.84 -30.30 -21.65
CA ASN A 241 -15.76 -30.10 -20.53
C ASN A 241 -15.04 -29.58 -19.28
N GLY A 242 -13.84 -30.08 -18.99
CA GLY A 242 -13.00 -29.56 -17.90
C GLY A 242 -12.65 -28.08 -18.09
N ILE A 243 -12.31 -27.67 -19.31
CA ILE A 243 -12.08 -26.26 -19.67
C ILE A 243 -13.35 -25.44 -19.45
N SER A 244 -14.52 -25.93 -19.87
CA SER A 244 -15.80 -25.22 -19.66
C SER A 244 -16.14 -25.05 -18.18
N GLY A 245 -15.82 -26.04 -17.34
CA GLY A 245 -15.96 -25.93 -15.89
C GLY A 245 -15.06 -24.83 -15.32
N ALA A 246 -13.77 -24.85 -15.67
CA ALA A 246 -12.82 -23.81 -15.23
C ALA A 246 -13.22 -22.40 -15.68
N LEU A 247 -13.76 -22.25 -16.90
CA LEU A 247 -14.26 -20.97 -17.40
C LEU A 247 -15.50 -20.48 -16.61
N THR A 248 -16.33 -21.40 -16.13
CA THR A 248 -17.47 -21.05 -15.25
C THR A 248 -17.00 -20.51 -13.91
N ASP A 249 -15.99 -21.15 -13.31
CA ASP A 249 -15.38 -20.71 -12.05
C ASP A 249 -14.68 -19.35 -12.19
N ILE A 250 -14.00 -19.12 -13.33
CA ILE A 250 -13.42 -17.82 -13.69
C ILE A 250 -14.53 -16.76 -13.79
N GLY A 251 -15.66 -17.09 -14.43
CA GLY A 251 -16.81 -16.20 -14.52
C GLY A 251 -17.37 -15.80 -13.15
N LYS A 252 -17.42 -16.73 -12.19
CA LYS A 252 -17.80 -16.42 -10.80
C LYS A 252 -16.81 -15.47 -10.14
N THR A 253 -15.52 -15.71 -10.34
CA THR A 253 -14.45 -14.84 -9.79
C THR A 253 -14.58 -13.41 -10.28
N PHE A 254 -14.96 -13.19 -11.55
CA PHE A 254 -15.20 -11.84 -12.05
C PHE A 254 -16.36 -11.12 -11.37
N ASN A 255 -17.45 -11.83 -11.03
CA ASN A 255 -18.54 -11.22 -10.28
C ASN A 255 -18.07 -10.79 -8.87
N ASP A 256 -17.25 -11.61 -8.22
CA ASP A 256 -16.69 -11.28 -6.89
C ASP A 256 -15.75 -10.06 -6.98
N ILE A 257 -14.91 -9.98 -8.03
CA ILE A 257 -14.06 -8.81 -8.26
C ILE A 257 -14.90 -7.56 -8.51
N SER A 258 -15.95 -7.63 -9.35
CA SER A 258 -16.84 -6.50 -9.60
C SER A 258 -17.48 -5.98 -8.31
N ALA A 259 -17.97 -6.87 -7.44
CA ALA A 259 -18.55 -6.48 -6.15
C ALA A 259 -17.53 -5.77 -5.25
N ASN A 260 -16.29 -6.29 -5.18
CA ASN A 260 -15.22 -5.66 -4.42
C ASN A 260 -14.81 -4.29 -5.00
N THR A 261 -14.82 -4.13 -6.32
CA THR A 261 -14.53 -2.86 -6.99
C THR A 261 -15.62 -1.81 -6.72
N GLU A 262 -16.89 -2.22 -6.68
CA GLU A 262 -17.99 -1.34 -6.27
C GLU A 262 -17.83 -0.89 -4.80
N GLU A 263 -17.47 -1.81 -3.90
CA GLU A 263 -17.21 -1.50 -2.49
C GLU A 263 -16.00 -0.57 -2.31
N GLN A 264 -14.91 -0.79 -3.05
CA GLN A 264 -13.74 0.09 -3.08
C GLN A 264 -14.11 1.49 -3.55
N THR A 265 -14.92 1.61 -4.61
CA THR A 265 -15.40 2.89 -5.12
C THR A 265 -16.19 3.65 -4.05
N ALA A 266 -17.12 2.97 -3.38
CA ALA A 266 -17.93 3.56 -2.31
C ALA A 266 -17.06 4.03 -1.13
N THR A 267 -16.09 3.19 -0.71
CA THR A 267 -15.15 3.52 0.38
C THR A 267 -14.27 4.73 0.01
N THR A 268 -13.85 4.84 -1.25
CA THR A 268 -13.05 5.97 -1.74
C THR A 268 -13.85 7.27 -1.72
N GLN A 269 -15.14 7.22 -2.06
CA GLN A 269 -16.03 8.38 -1.98
C GLN A 269 -16.27 8.82 -0.53
N GLU A 270 -16.46 7.87 0.39
CA GLU A 270 -16.57 8.16 1.83
C GLU A 270 -15.28 8.80 2.37
N MET A 271 -14.12 8.26 1.97
CA MET A 271 -12.82 8.80 2.31
C MET A 271 -12.65 10.24 1.82
N ALA A 272 -13.04 10.54 0.58
CA ALA A 272 -13.02 11.90 0.06
C ALA A 272 -13.89 12.86 0.89
N GLY A 273 -15.08 12.42 1.32
CA GLY A 273 -15.94 13.18 2.23
C GLY A 273 -15.30 13.43 3.59
N ASN A 274 -14.71 12.39 4.19
CA ASN A 274 -13.99 12.50 5.47
C ASN A 274 -12.80 13.45 5.38
N LEU A 275 -12.07 13.45 4.26
CA LEU A 275 -10.95 14.37 4.04
C LEU A 275 -11.40 15.83 3.91
N MET A 276 -12.54 16.09 3.27
CA MET A 276 -13.13 17.43 3.25
C MET A 276 -13.47 17.91 4.65
N GLU A 277 -14.06 17.05 5.49
CA GLU A 277 -14.35 17.39 6.88
C GLU A 277 -13.06 17.64 7.68
N ILE A 278 -12.05 16.76 7.57
CA ILE A 278 -10.77 16.94 8.27
C ILE A 278 -10.13 18.26 7.86
N ASN A 279 -10.10 18.58 6.56
CA ASN A 279 -9.52 19.84 6.08
C ASN A 279 -10.25 21.06 6.66
N GLU A 280 -11.58 21.03 6.73
CA GLU A 280 -12.37 22.08 7.38
C GLU A 280 -12.03 22.20 8.88
N LYS A 281 -11.90 21.07 9.58
CA LYS A 281 -11.51 21.04 11.01
C LYS A 281 -10.09 21.55 11.23
N THR A 282 -9.13 21.19 10.39
CA THR A 282 -7.74 21.66 10.44
C THR A 282 -7.68 23.17 10.22
N ALA A 283 -8.42 23.71 9.25
CA ALA A 283 -8.51 25.15 9.03
C ALA A 283 -9.15 25.89 10.23
N ALA A 284 -10.21 25.33 10.81
CA ALA A 284 -10.83 25.88 12.01
C ALA A 284 -9.89 25.84 13.22
N LEU A 285 -9.17 24.73 13.41
CA LEU A 285 -8.20 24.53 14.48
C LEU A 285 -7.06 25.55 14.39
N LYS A 286 -6.50 25.78 13.19
CA LYS A 286 -5.48 26.81 12.95
C LYS A 286 -5.94 28.18 13.43
N LYS A 287 -7.17 28.57 13.07
CA LYS A 287 -7.77 29.84 13.50
C LYS A 287 -7.97 29.91 15.02
N ASP A 288 -8.36 28.81 15.66
CA ASP A 288 -8.52 28.74 17.11
C ASP A 288 -7.18 28.82 17.85
N ILE A 289 -6.13 28.20 17.32
CA ILE A 289 -4.76 28.31 17.85
C ILE A 289 -4.27 29.77 17.75
N GLU A 290 -4.44 30.42 16.60
CA GLU A 290 -4.08 31.84 16.43
C GLU A 290 -4.84 32.75 17.41
N ARG A 291 -6.15 32.52 17.58
CA ARG A 291 -6.97 33.28 18.53
C ARG A 291 -6.50 33.07 19.96
N THR A 292 -6.17 31.84 20.32
CA THR A 292 -5.67 31.46 21.64
C THR A 292 -4.31 32.10 21.91
N GLY A 293 -3.37 32.01 20.97
CA GLY A 293 -2.07 32.66 21.05
C GLY A 293 -2.17 34.18 21.24
N LYS A 294 -3.01 34.86 20.45
CA LYS A 294 -3.29 36.30 20.62
C LYS A 294 -3.90 36.63 21.97
N ALA A 295 -4.75 35.76 22.53
CA ALA A 295 -5.34 35.96 23.84
C ALA A 295 -4.28 35.83 24.96
N PHE A 296 -3.45 34.78 24.93
CA PHE A 296 -2.33 34.61 25.86
C PHE A 296 -1.36 35.79 25.79
N TYR A 297 -1.03 36.24 24.58
CA TYR A 297 -0.20 37.43 24.39
C TYR A 297 -0.80 38.67 25.04
N LYS A 298 -2.08 38.97 24.82
CA LYS A 298 -2.76 40.12 25.43
C LYS A 298 -2.79 40.02 26.96
N ILE A 299 -3.09 38.84 27.50
CA ILE A 299 -3.08 38.61 28.95
C ILE A 299 -1.67 38.87 29.50
N SER A 300 -0.62 38.43 28.80
CA SER A 300 0.76 38.63 29.25
C SER A 300 1.14 40.10 29.34
N LYS A 301 0.65 40.94 28.41
CA LYS A 301 0.84 42.39 28.44
C LYS A 301 0.12 43.03 29.62
N VAL A 302 -1.13 42.65 29.87
CA VAL A 302 -1.89 43.16 31.02
C VAL A 302 -1.25 42.74 32.35
N VAL A 303 -0.79 41.50 32.48
CA VAL A 303 -0.07 41.02 33.67
C VAL A 303 1.22 41.80 33.87
N ASP A 304 1.99 42.04 32.79
CA ASP A 304 3.22 42.84 32.84
C ASP A 304 2.95 44.30 33.23
N GLU A 305 1.89 44.93 32.70
CA GLU A 305 1.46 46.27 33.08
C GLU A 305 1.12 46.38 34.57
N ILE A 306 0.30 45.45 35.11
CA ILE A 306 -0.06 45.44 36.53
C ILE A 306 1.18 45.17 37.40
N ARG A 307 2.09 44.31 36.94
CA ARG A 307 3.34 43.98 37.63
C ARG A 307 4.25 45.21 37.75
N LEU A 308 4.37 46.01 36.69
CA LEU A 308 5.14 47.25 36.72
C LEU A 308 4.51 48.28 37.66
N LEU A 309 3.19 48.43 37.66
CA LEU A 309 2.49 49.30 38.62
C LEU A 309 2.69 48.84 40.08
N ALA A 310 2.57 47.53 40.34
CA ALA A 310 2.81 46.97 41.67
C ALA A 310 4.26 47.16 42.12
N TYR A 311 5.22 47.10 41.20
CA TYR A 311 6.62 47.39 41.46
C TYR A 311 6.83 48.85 41.86
N GLU A 312 6.20 49.80 41.16
CA GLU A 312 6.29 51.25 41.47
C GLU A 312 5.67 51.60 42.83
N GLU A 313 4.63 50.90 43.26
CA GLU A 313 4.02 51.11 44.60
C GLU A 313 4.84 50.50 45.76
N CYS A 314 5.91 49.75 45.47
CA CYS A 314 6.77 49.15 46.50
C CYS A 314 7.99 50.03 46.79
N ASN A 315 7.97 50.78 47.90
CA ASN A 315 9.07 51.69 48.28
C ASN A 315 10.38 50.97 48.66
N LEU A 316 10.27 49.80 49.29
CA LEU A 316 11.40 48.98 49.74
C LEU A 316 11.10 47.53 49.39
N LEU A 317 11.99 46.90 48.64
CA LEU A 317 11.90 45.49 48.27
C LEU A 317 13.03 44.71 48.93
N ASP A 318 12.70 43.54 49.48
CA ASP A 318 13.71 42.59 49.91
C ASP A 318 14.55 42.11 48.71
N LYS A 319 15.82 41.81 48.94
CA LYS A 319 16.75 41.41 47.88
C LYS A 319 16.26 40.16 47.13
N LYS A 320 15.57 39.25 47.82
CA LYS A 320 14.96 38.06 47.17
C LYS A 320 13.86 38.43 46.19
N VAL A 321 13.06 39.45 46.51
CA VAL A 321 11.99 39.93 45.64
C VAL A 321 12.57 40.72 44.46
N GLN A 322 13.65 41.46 44.67
CA GLN A 322 14.38 42.14 43.59
C GLN A 322 14.93 41.14 42.55
N ILE A 323 15.46 40.00 42.99
CA ILE A 323 15.90 38.92 42.09
C ILE A 323 14.72 38.35 41.30
N GLU A 324 13.56 38.12 41.93
CA GLU A 324 12.36 37.61 41.21
C GLU A 324 11.86 38.58 40.12
N VAL A 325 11.94 39.88 40.37
CA VAL A 325 11.64 40.90 39.36
C VAL A 325 12.64 40.81 38.19
N CYS A 326 13.93 40.63 38.48
CA CYS A 326 14.96 40.46 37.44
C CYS A 326 14.77 39.19 36.61
N ILE A 327 14.47 38.05 37.25
CA ILE A 327 14.13 36.79 36.57
C ILE A 327 12.97 37.02 35.60
N SER A 328 11.90 37.66 36.08
CA SER A 328 10.70 37.90 35.28
C SER A 328 10.96 38.84 34.10
N ASP A 329 11.79 39.88 34.27
CA ASP A 329 12.22 40.77 33.19
C ASP A 329 13.02 40.04 32.09
N HIS A 330 13.86 39.07 32.47
CA HIS A 330 14.56 38.23 31.50
C HIS A 330 13.62 37.32 30.72
N LEU A 331 12.70 36.64 31.40
CA LEU A 331 11.72 35.78 30.74
C LEU A 331 10.77 36.55 29.82
N ILE A 332 10.41 37.80 30.16
CA ILE A 332 9.63 38.66 29.27
C ILE A 332 10.38 38.92 27.96
N TRP A 333 11.70 39.13 27.98
CA TRP A 333 12.44 39.38 26.75
C TRP A 333 12.41 38.17 25.81
N ARG A 334 12.59 36.97 26.35
CA ARG A 334 12.38 35.71 25.61
C ARG A 334 10.97 35.62 25.05
N TRP A 335 9.96 35.86 25.89
CA TRP A 335 8.55 35.83 25.51
C TRP A 335 8.21 36.84 24.40
N LYS A 336 8.80 38.03 24.43
CA LYS A 336 8.65 39.04 23.37
C LYS A 336 9.19 38.53 22.04
N VAL A 337 10.38 37.92 22.03
CA VAL A 337 10.97 37.33 20.82
C VAL A 337 10.12 36.18 20.29
N TYR A 338 9.63 35.29 21.18
CA TYR A 338 8.69 34.23 20.83
C TYR A 338 7.41 34.78 20.17
N ASN A 339 6.78 35.79 20.77
CA ASN A 339 5.56 36.39 20.21
C ASN A 339 5.81 37.21 18.94
N MET A 340 7.04 37.69 18.72
CA MET A 340 7.44 38.29 17.45
C MET A 340 7.50 37.22 16.34
N LEU A 341 8.06 36.04 16.60
CA LEU A 341 8.04 34.93 15.65
C LEU A 341 6.62 34.51 15.28
N LEU A 342 5.69 34.53 16.25
CA LEU A 342 4.26 34.30 16.02
C LEU A 342 3.54 35.48 15.34
N GLY A 343 4.21 36.60 15.11
CA GLY A 343 3.64 37.80 14.48
C GLY A 343 2.73 38.64 15.38
N TYR A 344 2.72 38.40 16.69
CA TYR A 344 1.91 39.15 17.66
C TYR A 344 2.60 40.42 18.17
N GLU A 345 3.94 40.45 18.17
CA GLU A 345 4.75 41.59 18.60
C GLU A 345 5.69 42.07 17.49
N LYS A 346 5.98 43.38 17.47
CA LYS A 346 7.03 43.95 16.62
C LYS A 346 8.13 44.50 17.51
N LEU A 347 9.35 44.02 17.30
CA LEU A 347 10.52 44.42 18.08
C LEU A 347 11.57 45.09 17.21
N ASN A 348 12.31 46.01 17.83
CA ASN A 348 13.53 46.57 17.26
C ASN A 348 14.72 46.09 18.11
N LYS A 349 15.79 45.62 17.46
CA LYS A 349 17.02 45.15 18.11
C LYS A 349 17.61 46.18 19.08
N ASP A 350 17.41 47.46 18.82
CA ASP A 350 17.94 48.56 19.64
C ASP A 350 17.23 48.66 21.01
N THR A 351 16.03 48.08 21.13
CA THR A 351 15.23 48.10 22.38
C THR A 351 15.71 47.10 23.43
N VAL A 352 16.50 46.08 23.03
CA VAL A 352 16.97 45.00 23.92
C VAL A 352 17.96 45.51 24.98
N GLY A 353 18.70 46.58 24.69
CA GLY A 353 19.74 47.10 25.59
C GLY A 353 20.99 46.21 25.64
N THR A 354 21.73 46.23 26.74
CA THR A 354 22.84 45.31 27.01
C THR A 354 22.66 44.66 28.39
N HIS A 355 23.42 43.60 28.66
CA HIS A 355 23.41 42.93 29.96
C HIS A 355 23.83 43.84 31.13
N LYS A 356 24.48 44.99 30.86
CA LYS A 356 24.87 45.98 31.88
C LYS A 356 23.82 47.08 32.09
N THR A 357 23.06 47.42 31.05
CA THR A 357 22.03 48.48 31.11
C THR A 357 20.64 47.96 31.47
N CYS A 358 20.46 46.63 31.55
CA CYS A 358 19.22 46.02 32.01
C CYS A 358 19.08 46.11 33.54
N ARG A 359 17.87 45.89 34.06
CA ARG A 359 17.60 45.95 35.51
C ARG A 359 18.52 45.04 36.33
N LEU A 360 18.79 43.82 35.85
CA LEU A 360 19.70 42.90 36.52
C LEU A 360 21.14 43.44 36.54
N GLY A 361 21.63 43.97 35.41
CA GLY A 361 22.97 44.54 35.32
C GLY A 361 23.18 45.71 36.29
N LEU A 362 22.23 46.65 36.29
CA LEU A 362 22.23 47.78 37.22
C LEU A 362 22.13 47.31 38.68
N TRP A 363 21.27 46.33 38.96
CA TRP A 363 21.13 45.77 40.30
C TRP A 363 22.42 45.10 40.78
N ILE A 364 23.12 44.35 39.93
CA ILE A 364 24.42 43.73 40.29
C ILE A 364 25.47 44.81 40.61
N GLU A 365 25.52 45.90 39.84
CA GLU A 365 26.46 47.00 40.05
C GLU A 365 26.19 47.80 41.34
N GLU A 366 24.93 47.93 41.75
CA GLU A 366 24.52 48.65 42.96
C GLU A 366 24.72 47.85 44.26
N GLN A 367 24.87 46.52 44.18
CA GLN A 367 24.95 45.64 45.36
C GLN A 367 26.40 45.32 45.76
N VAL A 368 26.67 45.36 47.06
CA VAL A 368 27.94 44.88 47.63
C VAL A 368 27.76 43.43 48.11
N PHE A 369 28.45 42.49 47.46
CA PHE A 369 28.46 41.08 47.83
C PHE A 369 29.73 40.72 48.60
N SER A 370 29.60 40.13 49.78
CA SER A 370 30.73 39.65 50.59
C SER A 370 30.81 38.13 50.71
N ASP A 371 29.76 37.40 50.34
CA ASP A 371 29.75 35.93 50.31
C ASP A 371 30.47 35.42 49.06
N SER A 372 31.54 34.63 49.24
CA SER A 372 32.31 34.04 48.15
C SER A 372 31.46 33.21 47.19
N ARG A 373 30.40 32.57 47.68
CA ARG A 373 29.48 31.76 46.84
C ARG A 373 28.63 32.64 45.94
N ALA A 374 28.20 33.81 46.42
CA ALA A 374 27.46 34.77 45.62
C ALA A 374 28.32 35.35 44.49
N ILE A 375 29.59 35.67 44.79
CA ILE A 375 30.57 36.16 43.79
C ILE A 375 30.81 35.11 42.69
N GLU A 376 30.95 33.84 43.05
CA GLU A 376 31.11 32.74 42.08
C GLU A 376 29.89 32.60 41.17
N ILE A 377 28.66 32.68 41.72
CA ILE A 377 27.44 32.63 40.92
C ILE A 377 27.35 33.81 39.95
N LEU A 378 27.72 35.03 40.38
CA LEU A 378 27.70 36.22 39.54
C LEU A 378 28.74 36.16 38.40
N ASN A 379 29.94 35.63 38.66
CA ASN A 379 30.94 35.42 37.61
C ASN A 379 30.45 34.42 36.56
N ASN A 380 29.76 33.36 36.99
CA ASN A 380 29.18 32.37 36.07
C ASN A 380 27.92 32.88 35.34
N LEU A 381 27.31 33.97 35.82
CA LEU A 381 26.12 34.59 35.25
C LEU A 381 26.45 35.55 34.10
N GLU A 382 27.61 36.20 34.10
CA GLU A 382 27.96 37.28 33.17
C GLU A 382 27.91 36.83 31.70
N SER A 383 28.61 35.75 31.35
CA SER A 383 28.65 35.21 29.98
C SER A 383 27.27 34.78 29.45
N PRO A 384 26.50 33.91 30.13
CA PRO A 384 25.18 33.50 29.61
C PRO A 384 24.17 34.65 29.60
N HIS A 385 24.30 35.64 30.49
CA HIS A 385 23.48 36.85 30.47
C HIS A 385 23.81 37.73 29.26
N GLU A 386 25.09 37.95 28.94
CA GLU A 386 25.50 38.67 27.73
C GLU A 386 25.00 37.98 26.46
N GLU A 387 25.18 36.67 26.38
CA GLU A 387 24.77 35.85 25.25
C GLU A 387 23.26 35.93 24.99
N LEU A 388 22.43 35.89 26.05
CA LEU A 388 20.98 36.06 25.95
C LEU A 388 20.58 37.37 25.24
N HIS A 389 21.24 38.48 25.54
CA HIS A 389 20.97 39.78 24.88
C HIS A 389 21.42 39.79 23.41
N LEU A 390 22.55 39.14 23.12
CA LEU A 390 23.04 39.01 21.74
C LEU A 390 22.11 38.14 20.90
N LEU A 391 21.64 37.02 21.45
CA LEU A 391 20.70 36.11 20.80
C LEU A 391 19.34 36.77 20.56
N ALA A 392 18.82 37.53 21.54
CA ALA A 392 17.61 38.32 21.35
C ALA A 392 17.76 39.33 20.18
N LYS A 393 18.88 40.05 20.10
CA LYS A 393 19.16 40.97 18.98
C LYS A 393 19.30 40.26 17.64
N LYS A 394 19.94 39.08 17.64
CA LYS A 394 20.11 38.21 16.46
C LYS A 394 18.75 37.74 15.95
N ALA A 395 17.90 37.22 16.84
CA ALA A 395 16.55 36.77 16.50
C ALA A 395 15.70 37.90 15.90
N ILE A 396 15.69 39.08 16.53
CA ILE A 396 14.96 40.26 16.03
C ILE A 396 15.49 40.73 14.68
N SER A 397 16.81 40.74 14.49
CA SER A 397 17.40 41.16 13.23
C SER A 397 17.10 40.18 12.10
N ALA A 398 17.19 38.88 12.37
CA ALA A 398 16.89 37.82 11.41
C ALA A 398 15.41 37.89 10.97
N TYR A 399 14.48 37.97 11.93
CA TYR A 399 13.05 38.06 11.64
C TYR A 399 12.70 39.31 10.82
N ASN A 400 13.23 40.48 11.20
CA ASN A 400 12.99 41.73 10.48
C ASN A 400 13.58 41.74 9.06
N ASN A 401 14.60 40.91 8.79
CA ASN A 401 15.19 40.72 7.47
C ASN A 401 14.49 39.62 6.66
N GLY A 402 13.48 38.95 7.22
CA GLY A 402 12.72 37.87 6.57
C GLY A 402 13.33 36.46 6.71
N ASP A 403 14.41 36.30 7.48
CA ASP A 403 15.02 35.00 7.75
C ASP A 403 14.42 34.38 9.02
N ILE A 404 13.28 33.69 8.83
CA ILE A 404 12.50 33.09 9.92
C ILE A 404 13.24 31.91 10.56
N ASP A 405 13.93 31.09 9.76
CA ASP A 405 14.67 29.93 10.24
C ASP A 405 15.82 30.34 11.17
N MET A 406 16.59 31.36 10.78
CA MET A 406 17.66 31.88 11.63
C MET A 406 17.11 32.53 12.89
N ALA A 407 15.96 33.22 12.79
CA ALA A 407 15.31 33.82 13.95
C ALA A 407 14.81 32.76 14.94
N GLN A 408 14.29 31.64 14.44
CA GLN A 408 13.86 30.52 15.24
C GLN A 408 15.03 29.83 15.95
N ARG A 409 16.11 29.50 15.24
CA ARG A 409 17.31 28.91 15.88
C ARG A 409 17.89 29.83 16.95
N ALA A 410 17.91 31.14 16.70
CA ALA A 410 18.37 32.11 17.69
C ALA A 410 17.46 32.18 18.94
N LEU A 411 16.16 31.89 18.81
CA LEU A 411 15.27 31.74 19.96
C LEU A 411 15.53 30.44 20.72
N GLU A 412 15.75 29.32 20.02
CA GLU A 412 16.11 28.04 20.65
C GLU A 412 17.42 28.17 21.46
N ASP A 413 18.45 28.78 20.87
CA ASP A 413 19.70 29.12 21.59
C ASP A 413 19.41 30.04 22.80
N MET A 414 18.52 31.02 22.63
CA MET A 414 18.14 31.97 23.68
C MET A 414 17.44 31.27 24.86
N ASP A 415 16.67 30.22 24.59
CA ASP A 415 15.98 29.42 25.60
C ASP A 415 16.97 28.69 26.50
N GLU A 416 17.99 28.07 25.91
CA GLU A 416 19.07 27.41 26.64
C GLU A 416 19.80 28.40 27.55
N CYS A 417 20.22 29.56 27.01
CA CYS A 417 20.85 30.62 27.79
C CYS A 417 19.93 31.16 28.90
N SER A 418 18.64 31.34 28.60
CA SER A 418 17.64 31.83 29.56
C SER A 418 17.48 30.88 30.75
N ASN A 419 17.44 29.57 30.50
CA ASN A 419 17.36 28.58 31.57
C ASN A 419 18.59 28.64 32.48
N ILE A 420 19.80 28.77 31.91
CA ILE A 420 21.04 28.91 32.69
C ILE A 420 21.01 30.18 33.55
N VAL A 421 20.62 31.32 32.99
CA VAL A 421 20.50 32.60 33.72
C VAL A 421 19.51 32.49 34.86
N VAL A 422 18.31 31.95 34.63
CA VAL A 422 17.27 31.80 35.66
C VAL A 422 17.71 30.84 36.77
N ASP A 423 18.36 29.73 36.44
CA ASP A 423 18.85 28.78 37.44
C ASP A 423 19.94 29.38 38.34
N LEU A 424 20.86 30.16 37.77
CA LEU A 424 21.89 30.88 38.54
C LEU A 424 21.26 31.94 39.45
N LEU A 425 20.27 32.70 38.97
CA LEU A 425 19.55 33.68 39.78
C LEU A 425 18.75 33.02 40.92
N ARG A 426 18.13 31.87 40.69
CA ARG A 426 17.45 31.09 41.74
C ARG A 426 18.43 30.59 42.80
N LYS A 427 19.63 30.13 42.40
CA LYS A 427 20.71 29.76 43.34
C LYS A 427 21.18 30.97 44.15
N LEU A 428 21.33 32.13 43.51
CA LEU A 428 21.68 33.38 44.20
C LEU A 428 20.61 33.77 45.22
N LYS A 429 19.34 33.71 44.86
CA LYS A 429 18.19 33.99 45.76
C LYS A 429 18.18 33.09 46.99
N ALA A 430 18.58 31.82 46.87
CA ALA A 430 18.55 30.85 47.96
C ALA A 430 19.62 31.09 49.04
N ILE A 431 20.71 31.77 48.71
CA ILE A 431 21.82 32.06 49.63
C ILE A 431 21.79 33.48 50.23
N MET A 432 20.88 34.32 49.74
CA MET A 432 20.50 35.60 50.34
C MET A 432 19.42 35.40 51.39
#